data_AF-A0A7V0J3A5-F1
#
_entry.id   AF-A0A7V0J3A5-F1
#
_cell.length_a   1.000
_cell.length_b   1.000
_cell.length_c   1.000
_cell.angle_alpha   90.00
_cell.angle_beta   90.00
_cell.angle_gamma   90.00
#
_symmetry.space_group_name_H-M   'P 1'
#
loop_
_entity.id
_entity.type
_entity.pdbx_description
1 polymer ?
#
loop_
_entity_poly.entity_id
_entity_poly.type
_entity_poly.pdbx_seq_one_letter_code
_entity_poly.pdbx_strand_id
1 'polypeptide(L)' 'MSTTIRVSEKTRDRFARLADTTGRPMTQLLDEAVDALERRLFFDRLSERFEELRRDEAAWAEIEAERALEQGALRDRS' A
#
# COMPACT_ATOMS: atom_id res chain seq x y z
N MET A 1 11.79 13.35 16.27
CA MET A 1 13.11 13.94 15.88
C MET A 1 13.02 14.37 14.43
N SER A 2 13.60 15.51 14.05
CA SER A 2 13.67 15.96 12.65
C SER A 2 15.05 15.73 12.06
N THR A 3 15.12 15.35 10.79
CA THR A 3 16.37 15.26 10.01
C THR A 3 16.20 15.98 8.68
N THR A 4 17.31 16.40 8.06
CA THR A 4 17.29 17.12 6.78
C THR A 4 17.75 16.19 5.66
N ILE A 5 16.90 16.01 4.65
CA ILE A 5 17.23 15.27 3.43
C ILE A 5 17.47 16.24 2.27
N ARG A 6 18.45 15.93 1.41
CA ARG A 6 18.66 16.67 0.16
C ARG A 6 17.71 16.16 -0.90
N VAL A 7 16.99 17.07 -1.55
CA VAL A 7 16.10 16.78 -2.68
C VAL A 7 16.36 17.77 -3.80
N SER A 8 15.89 17.47 -5.01
CA SER A 8 15.91 18.46 -6.09
C SER A 8 15.04 19.67 -5.74
N GLU A 9 15.42 20.86 -6.22
CA GLU A 9 14.62 22.08 -6.05
C GLU A 9 13.20 21.88 -6.58
N LYS A 10 13.06 21.23 -7.74
CA LYS A 10 11.77 20.87 -8.32
C LYS A 10 10.90 20.03 -7.37
N THR A 11 11.49 19.08 -6.65
CA THR A 11 10.75 18.25 -5.68
C THR A 11 10.30 19.09 -4.49
N ARG A 12 11.20 19.90 -3.92
CA ARG A 12 10.86 20.83 -2.83
C ARG A 12 9.70 21.73 -3.24
N ASP A 13 9.76 22.34 -4.42
CA ASP A 13 8.74 23.28 -4.88
C ASP A 13 7.38 22.62 -5.11
N ARG A 14 7.37 21.35 -5.53
CA ARG A 14 6.13 20.56 -5.64
C ARG A 14 5.51 20.34 -4.26
N PHE A 15 6.30 19.94 -3.26
CA PHE A 15 5.81 19.76 -1.89
C PHE A 15 5.36 21.08 -1.26
N ALA A 16 6.04 22.19 -1.54
CA ALA A 16 5.63 23.52 -1.08
C ALA A 16 4.25 23.90 -1.64
N ARG A 17 4.03 23.74 -2.95
CA ARG A 17 2.70 24.00 -3.55
C ARG A 17 1.60 23.09 -3.00
N LEU A 18 1.93 21.82 -2.74
CA LEU A 18 0.97 20.90 -2.13
C LEU A 18 0.65 21.31 -0.69
N ALA A 19 1.64 21.74 0.09
CA ALA A 19 1.43 22.25 1.43
C ALA A 19 0.52 23.48 1.44
N ASP A 20 0.78 24.45 0.55
CA ASP A 20 -0.05 25.64 0.39
C ASP A 20 -1.50 25.31 -0.01
N THR A 21 -1.68 24.36 -0.93
CA THR A 21 -3.01 23.96 -1.42
C THR A 21 -3.80 23.17 -0.39
N THR A 22 -3.13 22.33 0.40
CA THR A 22 -3.77 21.43 1.36
C THR A 22 -3.90 22.04 2.75
N GLY A 23 -3.17 23.13 3.05
CA GLY A 23 -3.07 23.72 4.38
C GLY A 23 -2.27 22.86 5.36
N ARG A 24 -1.43 21.95 4.87
CA ARG A 24 -0.73 20.94 5.67
C ARG A 24 0.78 21.12 5.60
N PRO A 25 1.53 20.78 6.68
CA PRO A 25 2.98 20.87 6.65
C PRO A 25 3.61 19.95 5.58
N MET A 26 4.69 20.41 4.94
CA MET A 26 5.42 19.62 3.95
C MET A 26 5.91 18.27 4.51
N THR A 27 6.28 18.21 5.78
CA THR A 27 6.71 16.97 6.43
C THR A 27 5.58 15.95 6.51
N GLN A 28 4.37 16.39 6.83
CA GLN A 28 3.20 15.52 6.88
C GLN A 28 2.87 14.96 5.49
N LEU A 29 2.97 15.78 4.44
CA LEU A 29 2.77 15.32 3.06
C LEU A 29 3.87 14.34 2.62
N LEU A 30 5.10 14.51 3.12
CA LEU A 30 6.19 13.58 2.85
C LEU A 30 5.93 12.23 3.53
N ASP A 31 5.50 12.24 4.79
CA ASP A 31 5.16 11.02 5.54
C ASP A 31 4.04 10.26 4.81
N GLU A 32 2.97 10.94 4.38
CA GLU A 32 1.90 10.30 3.61
C GLU A 32 2.36 9.76 2.26
N ALA A 33 3.28 10.45 1.58
CA ALA A 33 3.83 9.98 0.32
C ALA A 33 4.66 8.70 0.53
N VAL A 34 5.36 8.58 1.66
CA VAL A 34 6.07 7.37 2.06
C VAL A 34 5.07 6.25 2.33
N ASP A 35 4.06 6.48 3.18
CA ASP A 35 3.03 5.48 3.50
C ASP A 35 2.32 4.95 2.24
N ALA A 36 1.98 5.85 1.32
CA ALA A 36 1.36 5.49 0.05
C ALA A 36 2.29 4.63 -0.82
N LEU A 37 3.59 4.95 -0.86
CA LEU A 37 4.57 4.18 -1.61
C LEU A 37 4.79 2.79 -0.97
N GLU A 38 4.91 2.71 0.35
CA GLU A 38 5.08 1.46 1.07
C GLU A 38 3.87 0.54 0.88
N ARG A 39 2.66 1.09 1.02
CA ARG A 39 1.41 0.36 0.78
C ARG A 39 1.36 -0.17 -0.65
N ARG A 40 1.73 0.65 -1.64
CA ARG A 40 1.78 0.21 -3.04
C ARG A 40 2.77 -0.93 -3.24
N LEU A 41 4.01 -0.77 -2.77
CA LEU A 41 5.04 -1.80 -2.89
C LEU A 41 4.66 -3.11 -2.20
N PHE A 42 3.96 -3.03 -1.06
CA PHE A 42 3.42 -4.20 -0.38
C PHE A 42 2.40 -4.93 -1.26
N PHE A 43 1.39 -4.22 -1.78
CA PHE A 43 0.35 -4.85 -2.60
C PHE A 43 0.85 -5.33 -3.96
N ASP A 44 1.82 -4.64 -4.56
CA ASP A 44 2.47 -5.08 -5.81
C ASP A 44 3.15 -6.44 -5.57
N ARG A 45 3.97 -6.55 -4.52
CA ARG A 45 4.62 -7.82 -4.14
C ARG A 45 3.61 -8.90 -3.77
N LEU A 46 2.59 -8.58 -2.99
CA LEU A 46 1.55 -9.53 -2.61
C LEU A 46 0.86 -10.11 -3.85
N SER A 47 0.52 -9.23 -4.80
CA SER A 47 -0.12 -9.62 -6.06
C SER A 47 0.80 -10.54 -6.88
N GLU A 48 2.07 -10.17 -7.04
CA GLU A 48 3.07 -11.01 -7.73
C GLU A 48 3.15 -12.42 -7.12
N ARG A 49 3.19 -12.52 -5.78
CA ARG A 49 3.21 -13.83 -5.09
C ARG A 49 1.92 -14.61 -5.24
N PHE A 50 0.77 -13.94 -5.28
CA PHE A 50 -0.50 -14.60 -5.58
C PHE A 50 -0.56 -15.10 -7.03
N GLU A 51 -0.01 -14.37 -7.99
CA GLU A 51 0.10 -14.86 -9.38
C GLU A 51 1.07 -16.04 -9.49
N GLU A 52 2.17 -16.05 -8.73
CA GLU A 52 3.06 -17.22 -8.61
C GLU A 52 2.29 -18.42 -8.03
N LEU A 53 1.59 -18.23 -6.92
CA LEU A 53 0.81 -19.26 -6.24
C LEU A 53 -0.30 -19.84 -7.14
N ARG A 54 -1.00 -19.01 -7.92
CA ARG A 54 -2.04 -19.47 -8.87
C ARG A 54 -1.51 -20.41 -9.95
N ARG A 55 -0.21 -20.37 -10.26
CA ARG A 55 0.39 -21.28 -11.25
C ARG A 55 0.67 -22.67 -10.66
N ASP A 56 0.63 -22.81 -9.34
CA ASP A 56 0.66 -24.09 -8.65
C ASP A 56 -0.78 -24.56 -8.39
N GLU A 57 -1.30 -25.45 -9.25
CA GLU A 57 -2.68 -25.91 -9.18
C GLU A 57 -3.02 -26.58 -7.85
N ALA A 58 -2.07 -27.32 -7.25
CA ALA A 58 -2.30 -28.03 -6.00
C ALA A 58 -2.40 -27.04 -4.83
N ALA A 59 -1.44 -26.11 -4.72
CA ALA A 59 -1.45 -25.09 -3.69
C ALA A 59 -2.63 -24.12 -3.86
N TRP A 60 -3.02 -23.82 -5.10
CA TRP A 60 -4.18 -22.98 -5.38
C TRP A 60 -5.50 -23.63 -4.95
N ALA A 61 -5.65 -24.95 -5.18
CA ALA A 61 -6.83 -25.69 -4.77
C ALA A 61 -7.03 -25.67 -3.24
N GLU A 62 -5.95 -25.71 -2.45
CA GLU A 62 -6.03 -25.58 -0.99
C GLU A 62 -6.60 -24.22 -0.57
N ILE A 63 -6.14 -23.12 -1.20
CA ILE A 63 -6.65 -21.76 -0.95
C ILE A 63 -8.12 -21.62 -1.35
N GLU A 64 -8.53 -22.20 -2.48
CA GLU A 64 -9.94 -22.15 -2.89
C GLU A 64 -10.84 -22.94 -1.95
N ALA A 65 -10.38 -24.09 -1.45
CA ALA A 65 -11.11 -24.88 -0.46
C ALA A 65 -11.27 -24.11 0.86
N GLU A 66 -10.20 -23.48 1.37
CA GLU A 66 -10.24 -22.63 2.56
C GLU A 66 -11.25 -21.48 2.39
N ARG A 67 -11.14 -20.73 1.29
CA ARG A 67 -12.04 -19.60 0.99
C ARG A 67 -13.50 -20.03 0.88
N ALA A 68 -13.77 -21.21 0.32
CA ALA A 68 -15.13 -21.73 0.22
C ALA A 68 -15.73 -22.02 1.60
N LEU A 69 -14.93 -22.52 2.54
CA LEU A 69 -15.35 -22.72 3.93
C LEU A 69 -15.62 -21.38 4.64
N GLU A 70 -14.72 -20.41 4.46
CA GLU A 70 -14.83 -19.09 5.09
C GLU A 70 -16.00 -18.25 4.56
N GLN A 71 -16.35 -18.40 3.29
CA GLN A 71 -17.47 -17.67 2.67
C GLN A 71 -18.79 -17.86 3.43
N GLY A 72 -18.98 -18.99 4.13
CA GLY A 72 -20.14 -19.24 4.97
C GLY A 72 -20.27 -18.24 6.14
N ALA A 73 -19.14 -17.77 6.68
CA ALA A 73 -19.10 -16.84 7.82
C ALA A 73 -19.36 -15.38 7.42
N LEU A 74 -19.41 -15.05 6.12
CA LEU A 74 -19.60 -13.67 5.63
C LEU A 74 -20.93 -13.03 6.10
N ARG A 75 -21.93 -13.85 6.45
CA ARG A 75 -23.25 -13.38 6.92
C ARG A 75 -23.34 -13.23 8.43
N ASP A 76 -22.31 -13.59 9.17
CA ASP A 76 -22.28 -13.42 10.61
C ASP A 76 -22.11 -11.93 10.91
N ARG A 77 -23.15 -11.32 11.48
CA ARG A 77 -23.11 -9.92 11.92
C ARG A 77 -22.54 -9.86 13.33
N SER A 78 -21.57 -8.98 13.54
CA SER A 78 -20.97 -8.66 14.84
C SER A 78 -21.97 -8.06 15.83
#